data_AF-A0A954Y6L9-F1
#
_entry.id   AF-A0A954Y6L9-F1
#
_cell.length_a   1.000
_cell.length_b   1.000
_cell.length_c   1.000
_cell.angle_alpha   90.00
_cell.angle_beta   90.00
_cell.angle_gamma   90.00
#
_symmetry.space_group_name_H-M   'P 1'
#
loop_
_entity.id
_entity.type
_entity.pdbx_description
1 polymer ?
#
loop_
_entity_poly.entity_id
_entity_poly.type
_entity_poly.pdbx_seq_one_letter_code
_entity_poly.pdbx_strand_id
1 'polypeptide(L)'
;FFFFGAIYWDMDDAAGRLGKWWYISLPIALLVVFPAALDLVTGEFGIVPILKNEATRAIAGNLHQAVFAWLMTFGLVGLFHRVLSRESRTLRYVSDSSYWLYLTHLPLIILAQWLVRDLQIPAFLKFTGITVVVSAFLLVTYEYGVRYTFIGRLLNGPRTRAA
;
A
#
# COMPACT_ATOMS: atom_id res chain seq x y z
N PHE A 1 -12.54 -7.92 -4.35
CA PHE A 1 -11.43 -7.39 -5.16
C PHE A 1 -11.36 -8.04 -6.55
N PHE A 2 -11.07 -9.35 -6.69
CA PHE A 2 -10.96 -10.00 -8.02
C PHE A 2 -12.21 -9.87 -8.91
N PHE A 3 -13.39 -10.14 -8.36
CA PHE A 3 -14.65 -10.02 -9.10
C PHE A 3 -14.89 -8.60 -9.63
N PHE A 4 -14.64 -7.59 -8.79
CA PHE A 4 -14.72 -6.19 -9.22
C PHE A 4 -13.73 -5.88 -10.35
N GLY A 5 -12.49 -6.39 -10.26
CA GLY A 5 -11.49 -6.22 -11.30
C GLY A 5 -11.92 -6.84 -12.64
N ALA A 6 -12.50 -8.05 -12.60
CA ALA A 6 -13.02 -8.72 -13.79
C ALA A 6 -14.17 -7.94 -14.45
N ILE A 7 -15.12 -7.44 -13.64
CA ILE A 7 -16.21 -6.58 -14.14
C ILE A 7 -15.65 -5.28 -14.72
N TYR A 8 -14.73 -4.63 -14.01
CA TYR A 8 -14.17 -3.36 -14.46
C TYR A 8 -13.38 -3.50 -15.76
N TRP A 9 -12.68 -4.62 -15.94
CA TRP A 9 -12.02 -4.95 -17.20
C TRP A 9 -13.03 -5.09 -18.35
N ASP A 10 -14.15 -5.77 -18.11
CA ASP A 10 -15.22 -5.97 -19.10
C ASP A 10 -15.95 -4.66 -19.45
N MET A 11 -15.98 -3.70 -18.52
CA MET A 11 -16.56 -2.36 -18.74
C MET A 11 -15.72 -1.46 -19.67
N ASP A 12 -14.50 -1.87 -20.04
CA ASP A 12 -13.57 -1.17 -20.94
C ASP A 12 -13.53 0.35 -20.72
N ASP A 13 -13.23 0.77 -19.49
CA ASP A 13 -13.20 2.19 -19.10
C ASP A 13 -11.96 2.92 -19.64
N ALA A 14 -11.86 3.02 -20.97
CA ALA A 14 -10.79 3.70 -21.69
C ALA A 14 -10.66 5.19 -21.32
N ALA A 15 -11.73 5.80 -20.78
CA ALA A 15 -11.73 7.18 -20.32
C ALA A 15 -11.18 7.37 -18.89
N GLY A 16 -10.84 6.28 -18.17
CA GLY A 16 -10.29 6.34 -16.83
C GLY A 16 -11.20 7.07 -15.83
N ARG A 17 -12.51 6.82 -15.91
CA ARG A 17 -13.51 7.44 -15.04
C ARG A 17 -13.45 6.89 -13.61
N LEU A 18 -12.87 5.71 -13.41
CA LEU A 18 -12.61 5.17 -12.09
C LEU A 18 -11.72 6.11 -11.27
N GLY A 19 -12.19 6.52 -10.09
CA GLY A 19 -11.46 7.47 -9.25
C GLY A 19 -11.57 8.94 -9.67
N LYS A 20 -12.46 9.31 -10.61
CA LYS A 20 -12.73 10.72 -10.96
C LYS A 20 -12.98 11.62 -9.73
N TRP A 21 -13.61 11.06 -8.71
CA TRP A 21 -13.97 11.74 -7.46
C TRP A 21 -12.93 11.58 -6.35
N TRP A 22 -11.65 11.34 -6.70
CA TRP A 22 -10.59 11.11 -5.71
C TRP A 22 -10.44 12.23 -4.68
N TYR A 23 -10.67 13.48 -5.10
CA TYR A 23 -10.58 14.66 -4.24
C TYR A 23 -11.72 14.73 -3.21
N ILE A 24 -12.78 13.92 -3.38
CA ILE A 24 -13.85 13.75 -2.39
C ILE A 24 -13.61 12.46 -1.60
N SER A 25 -13.30 11.35 -2.29
CA SER A 25 -13.16 10.05 -1.65
C SER A 25 -11.98 9.98 -0.68
N LEU A 26 -10.86 10.63 -0.98
CA LEU A 26 -9.69 10.65 -0.08
C LEU A 26 -9.95 11.45 1.21
N PRO A 27 -10.44 12.71 1.15
CA PRO A 27 -10.79 13.42 2.39
C PRO A 27 -11.86 12.70 3.21
N ILE A 28 -12.89 12.14 2.58
CA ILE A 28 -13.92 11.38 3.32
C ILE A 28 -13.30 10.15 4.00
N ALA A 29 -12.46 9.39 3.28
CA ALA A 29 -11.79 8.23 3.86
C ALA A 29 -10.92 8.62 5.07
N LEU A 30 -10.13 9.68 4.95
CA LEU A 30 -9.14 10.08 5.95
C LEU A 30 -9.73 10.88 7.12
N LEU A 31 -10.71 11.75 6.88
CA LEU A 31 -11.24 12.68 7.88
C LEU A 31 -12.55 12.21 8.52
N VAL A 32 -13.27 11.28 7.88
CA VAL A 32 -14.55 10.79 8.40
C VAL A 32 -14.47 9.31 8.74
N VAL A 33 -14.13 8.47 7.75
CA VAL A 33 -14.18 7.01 7.94
C VAL A 33 -13.07 6.53 8.87
N PHE A 34 -11.84 7.06 8.75
CA PHE A 34 -10.73 6.67 9.60
C PHE A 34 -10.93 7.06 11.07
N PRO A 35 -11.30 8.30 11.44
CA PRO A 35 -11.57 8.65 12.84
C PRO A 35 -12.75 7.86 13.42
N ALA A 36 -13.82 7.63 12.65
CA ALA A 36 -14.94 6.82 13.10
C ALA A 36 -14.54 5.35 13.33
N ALA A 37 -13.69 4.78 12.47
CA ALA A 37 -13.16 3.43 12.64
C ALA A 37 -12.21 3.35 13.86
N LEU A 38 -11.38 4.36 14.07
CA LEU A 38 -10.49 4.45 15.22
C LEU A 38 -11.29 4.54 16.53
N ASP A 39 -12.33 5.38 16.55
CA ASP A 39 -13.22 5.53 17.70
C ASP A 39 -14.01 4.25 17.99
N LEU A 40 -14.41 3.49 16.97
CA LEU A 40 -15.07 2.20 17.18
C LEU A 40 -14.15 1.16 17.85
N VAL A 41 -12.84 1.24 17.62
CA VAL A 41 -11.84 0.33 18.20
C VAL A 41 -11.36 0.81 19.57
N THR A 42 -11.12 2.11 19.72
CA THR A 42 -10.51 2.71 20.91
C THR A 42 -11.52 3.27 21.91
N GLY A 43 -12.67 3.74 21.44
CA GLY A 43 -13.72 4.38 22.23
C GLY A 43 -13.34 5.76 22.80
N GLU A 44 -12.26 6.38 22.32
CA GLU A 44 -11.70 7.58 22.93
C GLU A 44 -12.40 8.88 22.53
N PHE A 45 -12.99 8.96 21.34
CA PHE A 45 -13.51 10.20 20.77
C PHE A 45 -15.01 10.38 21.01
N GLY A 46 -15.75 9.30 21.28
CA GLY A 46 -17.18 9.34 21.59
C GLY A 46 -18.05 9.78 20.40
N ILE A 47 -17.56 9.59 19.18
CA ILE A 47 -18.21 9.93 17.91
C ILE A 47 -19.23 8.83 17.55
N VAL A 48 -18.87 7.57 17.77
CA VAL A 48 -19.66 6.40 17.43
C VAL A 48 -20.32 5.81 18.70
N PRO A 49 -21.60 5.43 18.66
CA PRO A 49 -22.27 4.82 19.81
C PRO A 49 -21.55 3.55 20.30
N ILE A 50 -21.40 3.42 21.62
CA ILE A 50 -20.81 2.21 22.23
C ILE A 50 -21.75 1.02 22.01
N LEU A 51 -21.37 0.16 21.07
CA LEU A 51 -22.09 -1.08 20.79
C LEU A 51 -21.78 -2.11 21.88
N LYS A 52 -22.78 -2.37 22.74
CA LYS A 52 -22.68 -3.38 23.81
C LYS A 52 -22.63 -4.81 23.29
N ASN A 53 -23.19 -5.08 22.11
CA ASN A 53 -23.19 -6.41 21.50
C ASN A 53 -21.90 -6.60 20.67
N GLU A 54 -21.09 -7.60 21.06
CA GLU A 54 -19.83 -7.92 20.39
C GLU A 54 -20.00 -8.27 18.92
N ALA A 55 -21.04 -9.03 18.57
CA ALA A 55 -21.30 -9.42 17.19
C ALA A 55 -21.59 -8.20 16.30
N THR A 56 -22.44 -7.28 16.79
CA THR A 56 -22.76 -6.04 16.06
C THR A 56 -21.55 -5.13 15.94
N ARG A 57 -20.73 -5.01 16.99
CA ARG A 57 -19.47 -4.24 16.97
C ARG A 57 -18.49 -4.80 15.95
N ALA A 58 -18.32 -6.13 15.90
CA ALA A 58 -17.44 -6.77 14.93
C ALA A 58 -17.93 -6.56 13.49
N ILE A 59 -19.22 -6.72 13.23
CA ILE A 59 -19.81 -6.48 11.89
C ILE A 59 -19.61 -5.01 11.47
N ALA A 60 -19.91 -4.08 12.38
CA ALA A 60 -19.72 -2.65 12.13
C ALA A 60 -18.24 -2.33 11.81
N GLY A 61 -17.30 -2.90 12.56
CA GLY A 61 -15.87 -2.69 12.34
C GLY A 61 -15.39 -3.22 10.99
N ASN A 62 -15.78 -4.45 10.63
CA ASN A 62 -15.45 -5.03 9.33
C ASN A 62 -16.05 -4.20 8.17
N LEU A 63 -17.27 -3.70 8.33
CA LEU A 63 -17.90 -2.85 7.32
C LEU A 63 -17.16 -1.53 7.15
N HIS A 64 -16.77 -0.87 8.25
CA HIS A 64 -15.98 0.35 8.20
C HIS A 64 -14.62 0.12 7.54
N GLN A 65 -13.95 -0.98 7.86
CA GLN A 65 -12.68 -1.34 7.24
C GLN A 65 -12.82 -1.58 5.73
N ALA A 66 -13.88 -2.27 5.31
CA ALA A 66 -14.17 -2.48 3.89
C ALA A 66 -14.43 -1.14 3.17
N VAL A 67 -15.27 -0.28 3.74
CA VAL A 67 -15.58 1.05 3.18
C VAL A 67 -14.32 1.90 3.06
N PHE A 68 -13.50 1.94 4.11
CA PHE A 68 -12.22 2.65 4.11
C PHE A 68 -11.29 2.14 3.00
N ALA A 69 -11.11 0.81 2.91
CA ALA A 69 -10.26 0.19 1.91
C ALA A 69 -10.71 0.53 0.47
N TRP A 70 -12.01 0.48 0.19
CA TRP A 70 -12.54 0.82 -1.13
C TRP A 70 -12.40 2.31 -1.46
N LEU A 71 -12.74 3.20 -0.53
CA LEU A 71 -12.60 4.65 -0.75
C LEU A 71 -11.14 5.06 -0.96
N MET A 72 -10.22 4.49 -0.18
CA MET A 72 -8.79 4.68 -0.35
C MET A 72 -8.31 4.12 -1.69
N THR A 73 -8.77 2.93 -2.09
CA THR A 73 -8.38 2.33 -3.37
C THR A 73 -8.80 3.22 -4.55
N PHE A 74 -10.09 3.60 -4.63
CA PHE A 74 -10.56 4.45 -5.73
C PHE A 74 -9.96 5.86 -5.68
N GLY A 75 -9.76 6.40 -4.48
CA GLY A 75 -9.13 7.70 -4.29
C GLY A 75 -7.68 7.70 -4.76
N LEU A 76 -6.89 6.70 -4.38
CA LEU A 76 -5.49 6.60 -4.79
C LEU A 76 -5.37 6.31 -6.29
N VAL A 77 -6.21 5.45 -6.87
CA VAL A 77 -6.25 5.22 -8.32
C VAL A 77 -6.48 6.54 -9.07
N GLY A 78 -7.47 7.32 -8.66
CA GLY A 78 -7.76 8.61 -9.30
C GLY A 78 -6.66 9.65 -9.09
N LEU A 79 -6.08 9.71 -7.88
CA LEU A 79 -4.97 10.61 -7.57
C LEU A 79 -3.75 10.29 -8.44
N PHE A 80 -3.35 9.01 -8.51
CA PHE A 80 -2.21 8.59 -9.32
C PHE A 80 -2.48 8.76 -10.81
N HIS A 81 -3.68 8.49 -11.29
CA HIS A 81 -4.05 8.78 -12.67
C HIS A 81 -3.93 10.28 -12.99
N ARG A 82 -4.22 11.18 -12.03
CA ARG A 82 -4.09 12.62 -12.24
C ARG A 82 -2.65 13.12 -12.15
N VAL A 83 -1.90 12.66 -11.15
CA VAL A 83 -0.55 13.18 -10.80
C VAL A 83 0.57 12.46 -11.57
N LEU A 84 0.43 11.16 -11.81
CA LEU A 84 1.44 10.30 -12.44
C LEU A 84 1.02 9.84 -13.86
N SER A 85 0.16 10.63 -14.53
CA SER A 85 -0.27 10.37 -15.92
C SER A 85 0.85 10.45 -16.94
N ARG A 86 2.01 11.01 -16.58
CA ARG A 86 3.18 11.11 -17.47
C ARG A 86 4.09 9.91 -17.30
N GLU A 87 4.56 9.38 -18.42
CA GLU A 87 5.56 8.34 -18.42
C GLU A 87 6.87 8.85 -17.77
N SER A 88 7.27 8.21 -16.68
CA SER A 88 8.51 8.50 -15.96
C SER A 88 9.34 7.24 -15.82
N ARG A 89 10.59 7.29 -16.30
CA ARG A 89 11.54 6.18 -16.18
C ARG A 89 11.80 5.82 -14.71
N THR A 90 11.88 6.82 -13.83
CA THR A 90 12.09 6.62 -12.39
C THR A 90 10.87 5.95 -11.75
N LEU A 91 9.66 6.38 -12.08
CA LEU A 91 8.46 5.78 -11.51
C LEU A 91 8.28 4.33 -11.99
N ARG A 92 8.54 4.08 -13.28
CA ARG A 92 8.54 2.72 -13.83
C ARG A 92 9.54 1.83 -13.09
N TYR A 93 10.76 2.32 -12.86
CA TYR A 93 11.77 1.62 -12.07
C TYR A 93 11.32 1.29 -10.64
N VAL A 94 10.74 2.25 -9.93
CA VAL A 94 10.24 2.03 -8.57
C VAL A 94 9.11 0.99 -8.56
N SER A 95 8.14 1.10 -9.47
CA SER A 95 7.05 0.13 -9.63
C SER A 95 7.58 -1.28 -9.88
N ASP A 96 8.59 -1.39 -10.73
CA ASP A 96 9.23 -2.64 -11.10
C ASP A 96 10.01 -3.29 -9.95
N SER A 97 10.67 -2.47 -9.13
CA SER A 97 11.38 -2.95 -7.95
C SER A 97 10.42 -3.37 -6.82
N SER A 98 9.21 -2.80 -6.78
CA SER A 98 8.26 -2.97 -5.68
C SER A 98 7.87 -4.43 -5.46
N TYR A 99 7.78 -5.22 -6.53
CA TYR A 99 7.43 -6.64 -6.41
C TYR A 99 8.58 -7.48 -5.81
N TRP A 100 9.83 -7.18 -6.18
CA TRP A 100 11.00 -7.80 -5.53
C TRP A 100 11.08 -7.40 -4.06
N LEU A 101 10.93 -6.12 -3.75
CA LEU A 101 10.92 -5.59 -2.39
C LEU A 101 9.83 -6.29 -1.55
N TYR A 102 8.61 -6.40 -2.08
CA TYR A 102 7.51 -7.07 -1.40
C TYR A 102 7.81 -8.54 -1.03
N LEU A 103 8.45 -9.31 -1.93
CA LEU A 103 8.77 -10.71 -1.63
C LEU A 103 9.91 -10.86 -0.61
N THR A 104 10.90 -9.96 -0.65
CA THR A 104 12.17 -10.15 0.04
C THR A 104 12.35 -9.31 1.30
N HIS A 105 11.55 -8.26 1.48
CA HIS A 105 11.66 -7.39 2.66
C HIS A 105 11.35 -8.10 3.97
N LEU A 106 10.37 -9.01 4.00
CA LEU A 106 9.89 -9.62 5.24
C LEU A 106 10.98 -10.35 6.04
N PRO A 107 11.76 -11.29 5.47
CA PRO A 107 12.85 -11.94 6.20
C PRO A 107 13.96 -10.95 6.61
N LEU A 108 14.27 -9.95 5.78
CA LEU A 108 15.29 -8.95 6.09
C LEU A 108 14.90 -8.04 7.24
N ILE A 109 13.63 -7.62 7.29
CA ILE A 109 13.09 -6.81 8.39
C ILE A 109 13.18 -7.62 9.70
N ILE A 110 12.81 -8.89 9.68
CA ILE A 110 12.89 -9.76 10.87
C ILE A 110 14.33 -9.84 11.38
N LEU A 111 15.31 -10.04 10.48
CA LEU A 111 16.72 -10.08 10.84
C LEU A 111 17.23 -8.74 11.37
N ALA A 112 16.86 -7.63 10.73
CA ALA A 112 17.25 -6.29 11.14
C ALA A 112 16.65 -5.91 12.52
N GLN A 113 15.39 -6.30 12.77
CA GLN A 113 14.75 -6.13 14.07
C GLN A 113 15.45 -6.94 15.16
N TRP A 114 15.86 -8.18 14.84
CA TRP A 114 16.61 -9.02 15.77
C TRP A 114 17.96 -8.39 16.15
N LEU A 115 18.69 -7.86 15.16
CA LEU A 115 19.99 -7.23 15.39
C LEU A 115 19.92 -5.94 16.23
N VAL A 116 18.87 -5.14 16.04
CA VAL A 116 18.69 -3.83 16.71
C VAL A 116 17.86 -3.96 18.00
N ARG A 117 17.48 -5.18 18.39
CA ARG A 117 16.63 -5.45 19.56
C ARG A 117 17.20 -4.84 20.84
N ASP A 118 18.47 -5.12 21.14
CA ASP A 118 19.11 -4.77 22.42
C ASP A 118 19.62 -3.32 22.49
N LEU A 119 19.63 -2.61 21.36
CA LEU A 119 20.02 -1.19 21.33
C LEU A 119 19.01 -0.33 22.10
N GLN A 120 19.44 0.47 23.06
CA GLN A 120 18.56 1.38 23.81
C GLN A 120 18.30 2.70 23.06
N ILE A 121 17.82 2.60 21.83
CA ILE A 121 17.49 3.73 20.96
C ILE A 121 15.96 3.92 20.90
N PRO A 122 15.44 5.15 20.77
CA PRO A 122 14.01 5.41 20.58
C PRO A 122 13.39 4.58 19.46
N ALA A 123 12.17 4.09 19.67
CA ALA A 123 11.48 3.19 18.75
C ALA A 123 11.31 3.78 17.34
N PHE A 124 11.01 5.08 17.23
CA PHE A 124 10.90 5.77 15.94
C PHE A 124 12.21 5.73 15.15
N LEU A 125 13.35 5.93 15.82
CA LEU A 125 14.64 5.94 15.14
C LEU A 125 15.04 4.54 14.69
N LYS A 126 14.74 3.51 15.50
CA LYS A 126 14.89 2.10 15.09
C LYS A 126 14.04 1.78 13.86
N PHE A 127 12.77 2.17 13.88
CA PHE A 127 11.84 1.94 12.78
C PHE A 127 12.33 2.60 11.49
N THR A 128 12.60 3.91 11.52
CA THR A 128 13.08 4.66 10.35
C THR A 128 14.41 4.10 9.85
N GLY A 129 15.34 3.78 10.75
CA GLY A 129 16.63 3.18 10.40
C GLY A 129 16.49 1.84 9.68
N ILE A 130 15.70 0.93 10.24
CA ILE A 130 15.44 -0.39 9.63
C ILE A 130 14.78 -0.22 8.26
N THR A 131 13.75 0.63 8.15
CA THR A 131 13.06 0.88 6.89
C THR A 131 14.02 1.40 5.82
N VAL A 132 14.80 2.44 6.12
CA VAL A 132 15.73 3.03 5.16
C VAL A 132 16.81 2.02 4.75
N VAL A 133 17.42 1.33 5.70
CA VAL A 133 18.51 0.38 5.44
C VAL A 133 18.02 -0.81 4.61
N VAL A 134 16.89 -1.43 5.01
CA VAL A 134 16.35 -2.59 4.28
C VAL A 134 15.88 -2.18 2.89
N SER A 135 15.17 -1.06 2.75
CA SER A 135 14.72 -0.58 1.43
C SER A 135 15.91 -0.26 0.52
N ALA A 136 16.94 0.44 1.01
CA ALA A 136 18.14 0.73 0.22
C ALA A 136 18.87 -0.55 -0.20
N PHE A 137 19.06 -1.49 0.73
CA PHE A 137 19.69 -2.77 0.44
C PHE A 137 18.92 -3.57 -0.63
N LEU A 138 17.59 -3.57 -0.56
CA LEU A 138 16.75 -4.26 -1.53
C LEU A 138 16.78 -3.62 -2.91
N LEU A 139 16.78 -2.29 -3.00
CA LEU A 139 16.91 -1.57 -4.27
C LEU A 139 18.26 -1.84 -4.93
N VAL A 140 19.34 -1.86 -4.14
CA VAL A 140 20.69 -2.24 -4.62
C VAL A 140 20.69 -3.68 -5.12
N THR A 141 20.16 -4.61 -4.32
CA THR A 141 20.08 -6.03 -4.71
C THR A 141 19.25 -6.22 -5.98
N TYR A 142 18.17 -5.45 -6.14
CA TYR A 142 17.35 -5.46 -7.34
C TYR A 142 18.15 -5.02 -8.58
N GLU A 143 18.84 -3.87 -8.50
CA GLU A 143 19.57 -3.30 -9.63
C GLU A 143 20.70 -4.21 -10.12
N TYR A 144 21.49 -4.76 -9.19
CA TYR A 144 22.69 -5.54 -9.53
C TYR A 144 22.40 -7.03 -9.73
N GLY A 145 21.45 -7.61 -8.99
CA GLY A 145 21.28 -9.07 -8.91
C GLY A 145 20.00 -9.63 -9.54
N VAL A 146 18.94 -8.82 -9.70
CA VAL A 146 17.63 -9.35 -10.09
C VAL A 146 17.13 -8.78 -11.42
N ARG A 147 17.37 -7.49 -11.67
CA ARG A 147 16.79 -6.77 -12.80
C ARG A 147 17.02 -7.43 -14.17
N TYR A 148 18.16 -8.06 -14.38
CA TYR A 148 18.52 -8.71 -15.64
C TYR A 148 18.58 -10.25 -15.56
N THR A 149 18.22 -10.85 -14.43
CA THR A 149 18.28 -12.30 -14.24
C THR A 149 16.95 -12.98 -14.56
N PHE A 150 16.95 -14.32 -14.60
CA PHE A 150 15.74 -15.13 -14.78
C PHE A 150 14.66 -14.78 -13.77
N ILE A 151 15.05 -14.47 -12.53
CA ILE A 151 14.15 -14.03 -11.47
C ILE A 151 13.47 -12.71 -11.87
N GLY A 152 14.22 -11.71 -12.35
CA GLY A 152 13.65 -10.47 -12.87
C GLY A 152 12.68 -10.68 -14.03
N ARG A 153 13.00 -11.61 -14.95
CA ARG A 153 12.12 -11.92 -16.09
C ARG A 153 10.84 -12.65 -15.68
N LEU A 154 10.92 -13.58 -14.74
CA LEU A 154 9.77 -14.30 -14.21
C LEU A 154 8.83 -13.37 -13.43
N LEU A 155 9.40 -12.44 -12.66
CA LEU A 155 8.65 -11.57 -11.76
C LEU A 155 8.11 -10.30 -12.42
N ASN A 156 8.83 -9.72 -13.39
CA ASN A 156 8.50 -8.43 -14.00
C ASN A 156 8.36 -8.47 -15.53
N GLY A 157 8.46 -9.65 -16.14
CA GLY A 157 8.50 -9.84 -17.59
C GLY A 157 9.90 -9.63 -18.20
N PRO A 158 10.13 -10.11 -19.44
CA PRO A 158 11.41 -9.99 -20.12
C PRO A 158 11.76 -8.54 -20.41
N ARG A 159 12.99 -8.14 -20.05
CA ARG A 159 13.51 -6.79 -20.30
C ARG A 159 14.80 -6.84 -21.10
N THR A 160 14.81 -6.09 -22.19
CA THR A 160 15.99 -5.84 -23.02
C THR A 160 16.61 -4.52 -22.61
N ARG A 161 17.94 -4.48 -22.48
CA ARG A 161 18.65 -3.18 -22.47
C ARG A 161 18.45 -2.57 -23.86
N ALA A 162 17.99 -1.32 -23.92
CA ALA A 162 18.15 -0.56 -25.15
C ALA A 162 19.66 -0.41 -25.38
N ALA A 163 20.11 -0.94 -26.51
CA ALA A 163 21.50 -0.84 -26.97
C ALA A 163 21.87 0.61 -27.29
#